data_AF-A0A7Y7QK94-F1
#
_entry.id   AF-A0A7Y7QK94-F1
#
_cell.length_a   1.000
_cell.length_b   1.000
_cell.length_c   1.000
_cell.angle_alpha   90.00
_cell.angle_beta   90.00
_cell.angle_gamma   90.00
#
_symmetry.space_group_name_H-M   'P 1'
#
loop_
_entity.id
_entity.type
_entity.pdbx_description
1 polymer ?
#
loop_
_entity_poly.entity_id
_entity_poly.type
_entity_poly.pdbx_seq_one_letter_code
_entity_poly.pdbx_strand_id
1 'polypeptide(L)'
;MIFEYLKKQKKIKEKVKLTKLMIFNLQIPEDQKSLYIQALDVLDENGIDRIYNSLIIFIKDIELKELDQIQKNNFSVIAGMRKKEAEERKKEINSFSFLINNI
;
A
#
# COMPACT_ATOMS: atom_id res chain seq x y z
N MET A 1 -27.89 -29.18 -11.41
CA MET A 1 -27.85 -29.35 -9.95
C MET A 1 -26.46 -29.78 -9.45
N ILE A 2 -25.91 -30.94 -9.85
CA ILE A 2 -24.54 -31.34 -9.48
C ILE A 2 -23.46 -30.46 -10.14
N PHE A 3 -23.64 -30.10 -11.41
CA PHE A 3 -22.67 -29.28 -12.14
C PHE A 3 -22.52 -27.88 -11.52
N GLU A 4 -23.63 -27.25 -11.12
CA GLU A 4 -23.64 -25.98 -10.40
C GLU A 4 -22.97 -26.09 -9.02
N TYR A 5 -23.20 -27.19 -8.30
CA TYR A 5 -22.54 -27.47 -7.03
C TYR A 5 -21.02 -27.61 -7.19
N LEU A 6 -20.55 -28.37 -8.18
CA LEU A 6 -19.13 -28.54 -8.49
C LEU A 6 -18.46 -27.22 -8.89
N LYS A 7 -19.15 -26.42 -9.71
CA LYS A 7 -18.70 -25.08 -10.11
C LYS A 7 -18.57 -24.15 -8.91
N LYS A 8 -19.53 -24.20 -7.99
CA LYS A 8 -19.52 -23.45 -6.73
C LYS A 8 -18.35 -23.88 -5.84
N GLN A 9 -18.14 -25.19 -5.67
CA GLN A 9 -17.03 -25.72 -4.87
C GLN A 9 -15.66 -25.34 -5.46
N LYS A 10 -15.51 -25.32 -6.78
CA LYS A 10 -14.30 -24.85 -7.45
C LYS A 10 -14.00 -23.38 -7.10
N LYS A 11 -15.01 -22.51 -7.15
CA LYS A 11 -14.86 -21.08 -6.79
C LYS A 11 -14.42 -20.90 -5.33
N ILE A 12 -15.00 -21.68 -4.41
CA ILE A 12 -14.61 -21.63 -2.99
C ILE A 12 -13.13 -22.01 -2.83
N LYS A 13 -12.69 -23.11 -3.48
CA LYS A 13 -11.27 -23.52 -3.44
C LYS A 13 -10.34 -22.44 -3.99
N GLU A 14 -10.74 -21.77 -5.07
CA GLU A 14 -9.99 -20.64 -5.62
C GLU A 14 -9.92 -19.47 -4.64
N LYS A 15 -11.03 -19.09 -3.99
CA LYS A 15 -11.04 -18.05 -2.96
C LYS A 15 -10.12 -18.41 -1.80
N VAL A 16 -10.19 -19.63 -1.27
CA VAL A 16 -9.29 -20.08 -0.19
C VAL A 16 -7.83 -19.96 -0.60
N LYS A 17 -7.48 -20.38 -1.83
CA LYS A 17 -6.11 -20.27 -2.34
C LYS A 17 -5.64 -18.81 -2.38
N LEU A 18 -6.48 -17.92 -2.89
CA LEU A 18 -6.18 -16.48 -2.95
C LEU A 18 -6.05 -15.87 -1.56
N THR A 19 -6.96 -16.21 -0.64
CA THR A 19 -6.92 -15.75 0.76
C THR A 19 -5.62 -16.19 1.45
N LYS A 20 -5.19 -17.45 1.27
CA LYS A 20 -3.91 -17.94 1.80
C LYS A 20 -2.72 -17.13 1.27
N LEU A 21 -2.72 -16.84 -0.03
CA LEU A 21 -1.68 -16.02 -0.66
C LEU A 21 -1.67 -14.58 -0.11
N MET A 22 -2.84 -13.97 0.06
CA MET A 22 -2.97 -12.63 0.63
C MET A 22 -2.39 -12.59 2.05
N ILE A 23 -2.81 -13.52 2.92
CA ILE A 23 -2.31 -13.62 4.31
C ILE A 23 -0.79 -13.82 4.34
N PHE A 24 -0.26 -14.69 3.48
CA PHE A 24 1.17 -14.96 3.42
C PHE A 24 1.99 -13.70 3.13
N ASN A 25 1.49 -12.84 2.24
CA ASN A 25 2.14 -11.60 1.83
C ASN A 25 1.95 -10.44 2.82
N LEU A 26 1.10 -10.58 3.84
CA LEU A 26 0.96 -9.55 4.87
C LEU A 26 2.24 -9.41 5.68
N GLN A 27 2.60 -8.18 6.04
CA GLN A 27 3.69 -7.90 6.97
C GLN A 27 3.24 -8.06 8.43
N ILE A 28 2.83 -9.28 8.80
CA ILE A 28 2.45 -9.66 10.15
C ILE A 28 3.33 -10.81 10.66
N PRO A 29 3.43 -11.06 11.98
CA PRO A 29 4.22 -12.17 12.52
C PRO A 29 3.83 -13.53 11.92
N GLU A 30 4.81 -14.39 11.66
CA GLU A 30 4.59 -15.71 11.05
C GLU A 30 3.63 -16.61 11.84
N ASP A 31 3.67 -16.55 13.17
CA ASP A 31 2.73 -17.27 14.03
C ASP A 31 1.27 -16.86 13.77
N GLN A 32 1.04 -15.57 13.52
CA GLN A 32 -0.28 -15.05 13.18
C GLN A 32 -0.69 -15.47 11.78
N LYS A 33 0.22 -15.43 10.78
CA LYS A 33 -0.07 -15.94 9.43
C LYS A 33 -0.49 -17.40 9.47
N SER A 34 0.25 -18.22 10.20
CA SER A 34 -0.03 -19.63 10.38
C SER A 34 -1.41 -19.85 11.00
N LEU A 35 -1.74 -19.10 12.06
CA LEU A 35 -3.04 -19.17 12.72
C LEU A 35 -4.19 -18.80 11.76
N TYR A 36 -4.05 -17.72 11.00
CA TYR A 36 -5.06 -17.30 10.02
C TYR A 36 -5.22 -18.30 8.88
N ILE A 37 -4.12 -18.87 8.38
CA ILE A 37 -4.17 -19.90 7.33
C ILE A 37 -4.86 -21.16 7.85
N GLN A 38 -4.56 -21.60 9.06
CA GLN A 38 -5.19 -22.77 9.70
C GLN A 38 -6.69 -22.53 9.94
N ALA A 39 -7.08 -21.31 10.33
CA ALA A 39 -8.48 -20.96 10.52
C ALA A 39 -9.31 -21.12 9.24
N LEU A 40 -8.72 -20.95 8.05
CA LEU A 40 -9.45 -21.13 6.79
C LEU A 40 -9.94 -22.57 6.57
N ASP A 41 -9.29 -23.56 7.19
CA ASP A 41 -9.64 -24.97 7.00
C ASP A 41 -10.89 -25.38 7.80
N VAL A 42 -11.33 -24.57 8.77
CA VAL A 42 -12.52 -24.83 9.60
C VAL A 42 -13.72 -23.93 9.26
N LEU A 43 -13.58 -23.00 8.33
CA LEU A 43 -14.65 -22.07 7.96
C LEU A 43 -15.63 -22.68 6.97
N ASP A 44 -16.90 -22.31 7.14
CA ASP A 44 -17.92 -22.55 6.13
C ASP A 44 -17.75 -21.59 4.94
N GLU A 45 -18.53 -21.82 3.89
CA GLU A 45 -18.48 -20.99 2.68
C GLU A 45 -18.68 -19.50 2.98
N ASN A 46 -19.62 -19.17 3.88
CA ASN A 46 -19.90 -17.78 4.24
C ASN A 46 -18.71 -17.15 4.96
N GLY A 47 -18.05 -17.88 5.86
CA GLY A 47 -16.84 -17.46 6.55
C GLY A 47 -15.70 -17.18 5.57
N ILE A 48 -15.48 -18.07 4.60
CA ILE A 48 -14.47 -17.90 3.55
C ILE A 48 -14.76 -16.62 2.76
N ASP A 49 -16.01 -16.40 2.36
CA ASP A 49 -16.42 -15.22 1.60
C ASP A 49 -16.23 -13.92 2.39
N ARG A 50 -16.57 -13.92 3.68
CA ARG A 50 -16.34 -12.76 4.55
C ARG A 50 -14.86 -12.42 4.66
N ILE A 51 -14.01 -13.41 4.99
CA ILE A 51 -12.57 -13.17 5.15
C ILE A 51 -11.96 -12.69 3.84
N TYR A 52 -12.30 -13.33 2.72
CA TYR A 52 -11.83 -12.93 1.40
C TYR A 52 -12.17 -11.46 1.10
N ASN A 53 -13.43 -11.07 1.31
CA ASN A 53 -13.88 -9.69 1.07
C ASN A 53 -13.22 -8.70 2.03
N SER A 54 -13.10 -9.04 3.31
CA SER A 54 -12.43 -8.20 4.31
C SER A 54 -10.96 -7.98 3.98
N LEU A 55 -10.24 -9.02 3.55
CA LEU A 55 -8.84 -8.89 3.12
C LEU A 55 -8.69 -8.04 1.88
N ILE A 56 -9.59 -8.16 0.91
CA ILE A 56 -9.59 -7.28 -0.27
C ILE A 56 -9.74 -5.82 0.13
N ILE A 57 -10.68 -5.50 1.01
CA ILE A 57 -10.90 -4.13 1.48
C ILE A 57 -9.66 -3.62 2.21
N PHE A 58 -9.13 -4.44 3.11
CA PHE A 58 -7.94 -4.10 3.88
C PHE A 58 -6.71 -3.82 3.00
N ILE A 59 -6.43 -4.68 2.02
CA ILE A 59 -5.30 -4.49 1.10
C ILE A 59 -5.50 -3.20 0.27
N LYS A 60 -6.71 -2.96 -0.24
CA LYS A 60 -7.02 -1.72 -0.97
C LYS A 60 -6.80 -0.49 -0.09
N ASP A 61 -7.19 -0.53 1.17
CA ASP A 61 -7.00 0.58 2.10
C ASP A 61 -5.51 0.83 2.39
N ILE A 62 -4.68 -0.22 2.43
CA ILE A 62 -3.21 -0.08 2.53
C ILE A 62 -2.66 0.57 1.26
N GLU A 63 -3.01 0.05 0.09
CA GLU A 63 -2.53 0.57 -1.20
C GLU A 63 -2.89 2.06 -1.36
N LEU A 64 -4.11 2.46 -1.01
CA LEU A 64 -4.53 3.86 -1.04
C LEU A 64 -3.70 4.74 -0.09
N LYS A 65 -3.42 4.27 1.12
CA LYS A 65 -2.57 5.02 2.08
C LYS A 65 -1.14 5.17 1.57
N GLU A 66 -0.58 4.13 0.96
CA GLU A 66 0.76 4.19 0.38
C GLU A 66 0.85 5.20 -0.77
N LEU A 67 -0.17 5.24 -1.65
CA LEU A 67 -0.27 6.23 -2.72
C LEU A 67 -0.34 7.67 -2.19
N ASP A 68 -1.14 7.91 -1.16
CA ASP A 68 -1.23 9.22 -0.50
C ASP A 68 0.11 9.64 0.12
N GLN A 69 0.81 8.69 0.75
CA GLN A 69 2.13 8.93 1.32
C GLN A 69 3.16 9.29 0.25
N ILE A 70 3.17 8.58 -0.89
CA ILE A 70 4.03 8.87 -2.04
C ILE A 70 3.75 10.27 -2.59
N GLN A 71 2.47 10.63 -2.76
CA GLN A 71 2.11 11.98 -3.21
C GLN A 71 2.63 13.05 -2.25
N LYS A 72 2.39 12.91 -0.94
CA LYS A 72 2.87 13.85 0.07
C LYS A 72 4.40 13.98 0.04
N ASN A 73 5.11 12.87 -0.06
CA ASN A 73 6.57 12.86 -0.15
C ASN A 73 7.05 13.62 -1.39
N ASN A 74 6.44 13.37 -2.56
CA ASN A 74 6.80 14.07 -3.81
C ASN A 74 6.55 15.59 -3.71
N PHE A 75 5.43 16.02 -3.14
CA PHE A 75 5.17 17.44 -2.91
C PHE A 75 6.17 18.07 -1.94
N SER A 76 6.55 17.35 -0.87
CA SER A 76 7.54 17.84 0.11
C SER A 76 8.92 18.04 -0.51
N VAL A 77 9.32 17.12 -1.39
CA VAL A 77 10.60 17.14 -2.09
C VAL A 77 10.65 18.30 -3.09
N ILE A 78 9.58 18.52 -3.85
CA ILE A 78 9.47 19.66 -4.77
C ILE A 78 9.51 20.99 -4.01
N ALA A 79 8.80 21.10 -2.88
CA ALA A 79 8.81 22.30 -2.06
C ALA A 79 10.22 22.60 -1.49
N GLY A 80 10.94 21.57 -1.05
CA GLY A 80 12.32 21.68 -0.58
C GLY A 80 13.28 22.16 -1.67
N MET A 81 13.16 21.63 -2.89
CA MET A 81 13.98 22.07 -4.03
C MET A 81 13.74 23.54 -4.38
N ARG A 82 12.48 23.99 -4.46
CA ARG A 82 12.15 25.40 -4.73
C ARG A 82 12.70 26.36 -3.67
N LYS A 83 12.70 25.93 -2.40
CA LYS A 83 13.26 26.73 -1.31
C LYS A 83 14.78 26.89 -1.46
N LYS A 84 15.47 25.80 -1.82
CA LYS A 84 16.92 25.80 -2.06
C LYS A 84 17.29 26.71 -3.24
N GLU A 85 16.57 26.62 -4.36
CA GLU A 85 16.77 27.51 -5.51
C GLU A 85 16.56 28.99 -5.15
N ALA A 86 15.55 29.30 -4.34
CA ALA A 86 15.30 30.67 -3.89
C ALA A 86 16.42 31.20 -2.95
N GLU A 87 16.99 30.36 -2.10
CA GLU A 87 18.15 30.71 -1.26
C GLU A 87 19.43 30.89 -2.08
N GLU A 88 19.66 30.05 -3.10
CA GLU A 88 20.80 30.18 -4.02
C GLU A 88 20.71 31.47 -4.83
N ARG A 89 19.54 31.79 -5.41
CA ARG A 89 19.32 33.07 -6.11
C ARG A 89 19.53 34.28 -5.21
N LYS A 90 19.10 34.23 -3.95
CA LYS A 90 19.37 35.31 -2.98
C LYS A 90 20.86 35.48 -2.70
N LYS A 91 21.60 34.37 -2.55
CA LYS A 91 23.05 34.42 -2.36
C LYS A 91 23.75 34.99 -3.58
N GLU A 92 23.37 34.59 -4.79
CA GLU A 92 23.92 35.14 -6.02
C GLU A 92 23.68 36.65 -6.13
N ILE A 93 22.45 37.11 -5.93
CA ILE A 93 22.11 38.54 -5.97
C ILE A 93 22.94 39.34 -4.95
N ASN A 94 23.08 38.84 -3.73
CA ASN A 94 23.91 39.48 -2.70
C ASN A 94 25.39 39.50 -3.07
N SER A 95 25.89 38.44 -3.71
CA SER A 95 27.28 38.34 -4.19
C SER A 95 27.54 39.33 -5.33
N PHE A 96 26.62 39.44 -6.29
CA PHE A 96 26.68 40.44 -7.35
C PHE A 96 26.61 41.87 -6.80
N SER A 97 25.73 42.13 -5.83
CA SER A 97 25.61 43.45 -5.20
C SER A 97 26.87 43.84 -4.43
N PHE A 98 27.54 42.89 -3.77
CA PHE A 98 28.83 43.13 -3.11
C PHE A 98 29.93 43.49 -4.11
N LEU A 99 29.98 42.83 -5.27
CA LEU A 99 30.96 43.14 -6.31
C LEU A 99 30.74 44.54 -6.90
N ILE A 100 29.50 44.93 -7.18
CA ILE A 100 29.17 46.24 -7.74
C ILE A 100 29.49 47.38 -6.76
N ASN A 101 29.24 47.18 -5.46
CA ASN A 101 29.48 48.22 -4.45
C ASN A 101 30.96 48.40 -4.08
N ASN A 102 31.85 47.53 -4.57
CA ASN A 102 33.30 47.57 -4.30
C ASN A 102 34.14 47.80 -5.58
N ILE A 103 33.51 48.25 -6.67
CA ILE A 103 34.16 48.80 -7.88
C ILE A 103 33.97 50.31 -7.85
#